data_AF-A0A510PEE4-F1
#
_entry.id   AF-A0A510PEE4-F1
#
_cell.length_a   1.000
_cell.length_b   1.000
_cell.length_c   1.000
_cell.angle_alpha   90.00
_cell.angle_beta   90.00
_cell.angle_gamma   90.00
#
_symmetry.space_group_name_H-M   'P 1'
#
loop_
_entity.id
_entity.type
_entity.pdbx_description
1 polymer ?
#
loop_
_entity_poly.entity_id
_entity_poly.type
_entity_poly.pdbx_seq_one_letter_code
_entity_poly.pdbx_strand_id
1 'polypeptide(L)'
;MSEVLEDFIEPYRESNETKGSMRTLLTIGIIAWNLALSPESKRQEMIDRVFNKDLLKGDKRLKADIQGLIDELIARKNRYFSENKRMIVDFELKELGSEYHLSVASSLSPEFSESEFAFKVGDSVIVKQGVLDPDLGTDIGGWQGRIVTIERQSNLIGIEWDSITLKNIPSSVIDQCEVENLDWAQMYLSSTDVELTQPRDTEEDVAAIIEQIESNIVGAI
;
A
#
# COMPACT_ATOMS: atom_id res chain seq x y z
N MET A 1 11.44 -18.41 -3.50
CA MET A 1 10.49 -17.76 -4.43
C MET A 1 10.70 -18.25 -5.86
N SER A 2 11.94 -18.38 -6.35
CA SER A 2 12.20 -18.97 -7.69
C SER A 2 11.54 -20.33 -7.88
N GLU A 3 11.82 -21.30 -7.02
CA GLU A 3 11.22 -22.65 -7.08
C GLU A 3 9.68 -22.61 -7.04
N VAL A 4 9.11 -21.76 -6.19
CA VAL A 4 7.65 -21.57 -6.11
C VAL A 4 7.08 -21.03 -7.42
N LEU A 5 7.79 -20.09 -8.07
CA LEU A 5 7.36 -19.56 -9.37
C LEU A 5 7.50 -20.63 -10.47
N GLU A 6 8.55 -21.44 -10.44
CA GLU A 6 8.73 -22.58 -11.36
C GLU A 6 7.57 -23.59 -11.22
N ASP A 7 7.30 -24.08 -10.01
CA ASP A 7 6.18 -24.99 -9.72
C ASP A 7 4.81 -24.41 -10.12
N PHE A 8 4.68 -23.09 -10.00
CA PHE A 8 3.47 -22.38 -10.36
C PHE A 8 3.19 -22.46 -11.86
N ILE A 9 4.21 -22.21 -12.69
CA ILE A 9 4.08 -22.20 -14.16
C ILE A 9 4.29 -23.56 -14.83
N GLU A 10 4.87 -24.54 -14.14
CA GLU A 10 5.28 -25.84 -14.71
C GLU A 10 4.22 -26.52 -15.59
N PRO A 11 2.91 -26.57 -15.22
CA PRO A 11 1.90 -27.22 -16.06
C PRO A 11 1.65 -26.55 -17.41
N TYR A 12 2.12 -25.32 -17.59
CA TYR A 12 1.92 -24.50 -18.79
C TYR A 12 3.16 -24.45 -19.68
N ARG A 13 4.22 -25.16 -19.30
CA ARG A 13 5.46 -25.21 -20.10
C ARG A 13 5.29 -26.09 -21.31
N GLU A 14 5.91 -25.67 -22.41
CA GLU A 14 5.97 -26.44 -23.65
C GLU A 14 7.25 -27.28 -23.71
N SER A 15 7.18 -28.44 -24.37
CA SER A 15 8.33 -29.35 -24.48
C SER A 15 9.53 -28.80 -25.26
N ASN A 16 9.32 -27.78 -26.11
CA ASN A 16 10.36 -27.11 -26.91
C ASN A 16 10.41 -25.61 -26.62
N GLU A 17 10.35 -25.26 -25.33
CA GLU A 17 10.30 -23.87 -24.89
C GLU A 17 11.57 -23.10 -25.25
N THR A 18 11.41 -21.98 -25.94
CA THR A 18 12.50 -21.02 -26.20
C THR A 18 12.67 -20.08 -25.02
N LYS A 19 13.84 -19.43 -24.89
CA LYS A 19 14.05 -18.35 -23.91
C LYS A 19 12.95 -17.28 -23.97
N GLY A 20 12.51 -16.94 -25.19
CA GLY A 20 11.46 -15.95 -25.42
C GLY A 20 10.11 -16.41 -24.89
N SER A 21 9.70 -17.64 -25.21
CA SER A 21 8.43 -18.20 -24.73
C SER A 21 8.44 -18.44 -23.21
N MET A 22 9.55 -18.92 -22.63
CA MET A 22 9.74 -19.04 -21.18
C MET A 22 9.62 -17.68 -20.50
N ARG A 23 10.30 -16.65 -21.04
CA ARG A 23 10.22 -15.28 -20.47
C ARG A 23 8.81 -14.72 -20.53
N THR A 24 8.07 -14.99 -21.61
CA THR A 24 6.67 -14.60 -21.73
C THR A 24 5.80 -15.31 -20.70
N LEU A 25 5.94 -16.64 -20.56
CA LEU A 25 5.19 -17.42 -19.58
C LEU A 25 5.47 -16.95 -18.15
N LEU A 26 6.74 -16.72 -17.79
CA LEU A 26 7.12 -16.15 -16.49
C LEU A 26 6.49 -14.77 -16.27
N THR A 27 6.47 -13.92 -17.29
CA THR A 27 5.87 -12.58 -17.20
C THR A 27 4.37 -12.68 -16.92
N ILE A 28 3.64 -13.52 -17.65
CA ILE A 28 2.20 -13.75 -17.44
C ILE A 28 1.95 -14.37 -16.06
N GLY A 29 2.77 -15.33 -15.65
CA GLY A 29 2.73 -15.95 -14.33
C GLY A 29 2.89 -14.94 -13.20
N ILE A 30 3.86 -14.03 -13.30
CA ILE A 30 4.09 -12.97 -12.30
C ILE A 30 2.90 -12.01 -12.24
N ILE A 31 2.34 -11.62 -13.38
CA ILE A 31 1.14 -10.78 -13.43
C ILE A 31 -0.02 -11.47 -12.71
N ALA A 32 -0.32 -12.72 -13.07
CA ALA A 32 -1.39 -13.49 -12.44
C ALA A 32 -1.15 -13.67 -10.92
N TRP A 33 0.10 -13.94 -10.52
CA TRP A 33 0.48 -14.06 -9.12
C TRP A 33 0.19 -12.80 -8.31
N ASN A 34 0.64 -11.63 -8.80
CA ASN A 34 0.44 -10.35 -8.13
C ASN A 34 -1.05 -9.90 -8.17
N LEU A 35 -1.78 -10.22 -9.24
CA LEU A 35 -3.22 -9.97 -9.33
C LEU A 35 -4.01 -10.79 -8.30
N ALA A 36 -3.62 -12.04 -8.05
CA ALA A 36 -4.27 -12.89 -7.06
C ALA A 36 -4.13 -12.36 -5.62
N LEU A 37 -3.11 -11.53 -5.36
CA LEU A 37 -2.92 -10.83 -4.08
C LEU A 37 -3.68 -9.49 -4.01
N SER A 38 -4.13 -8.98 -5.16
CA SER A 38 -4.86 -7.70 -5.24
C SER A 38 -6.38 -7.90 -5.02
N PRO A 39 -7.06 -6.86 -4.50
CA PRO A 39 -8.53 -6.81 -4.46
C PRO A 39 -9.13 -6.95 -5.86
N GLU A 40 -10.27 -7.65 -5.99
CA GLU A 40 -10.92 -7.91 -7.28
C GLU A 40 -11.24 -6.64 -8.05
N SER A 41 -11.63 -5.57 -7.34
CA SER A 41 -11.96 -4.27 -7.92
C SER A 41 -10.80 -3.61 -8.68
N LYS A 42 -9.55 -3.98 -8.39
CA LYS A 42 -8.35 -3.40 -9.02
C LYS A 42 -7.74 -4.27 -10.12
N ARG A 43 -8.16 -5.54 -10.23
CA ARG A 43 -7.53 -6.50 -11.15
C ARG A 43 -7.67 -6.07 -12.61
N GLN A 44 -8.86 -5.64 -13.02
CA GLN A 44 -9.12 -5.23 -14.40
C GLN A 44 -8.26 -4.02 -14.81
N GLU A 45 -8.11 -3.05 -13.91
CA GLU A 45 -7.30 -1.86 -14.19
C GLU A 45 -5.82 -2.22 -14.42
N MET A 46 -5.26 -3.11 -13.59
CA MET A 46 -3.88 -3.59 -13.74
C MET A 46 -3.70 -4.38 -15.03
N ILE A 47 -4.65 -5.25 -15.36
CA ILE A 47 -4.69 -6.00 -16.63
C ILE A 47 -4.68 -5.04 -17.82
N ASP A 48 -5.52 -4.02 -17.80
CA ASP A 48 -5.62 -3.03 -18.88
C ASP A 48 -4.30 -2.26 -19.04
N ARG A 49 -3.62 -1.89 -17.94
CA ARG A 49 -2.30 -1.25 -18.00
C ARG A 49 -1.25 -2.13 -18.67
N VAL A 50 -1.21 -3.42 -18.35
CA VAL A 50 -0.28 -4.40 -18.96
C VAL A 50 -0.55 -4.53 -20.46
N PHE A 51 -1.82 -4.68 -20.85
CA PHE A 51 -2.19 -4.79 -22.27
C PHE A 51 -1.98 -3.51 -23.07
N ASN A 52 -1.96 -2.34 -22.41
CA ASN A 52 -1.77 -1.05 -23.05
C ASN A 52 -0.30 -0.64 -23.16
N LYS A 53 0.58 -1.10 -22.27
CA LYS A 53 1.99 -0.71 -22.28
C LYS A 53 2.87 -1.55 -23.22
N ASP A 54 2.82 -2.89 -23.19
CA ASP A 54 3.97 -3.64 -23.74
C ASP A 54 3.68 -4.96 -24.50
N LEU A 55 2.57 -5.66 -24.27
CA LEU A 55 2.48 -7.05 -24.77
C LEU A 55 1.70 -7.22 -26.09
N LEU A 56 0.63 -6.45 -26.33
CA LEU A 56 -0.32 -6.76 -27.42
C LEU A 56 -1.06 -5.51 -27.93
N LYS A 57 -0.44 -4.74 -28.81
CA LYS A 57 -1.18 -3.73 -29.59
C LYS A 57 -1.97 -4.43 -30.71
N GLY A 58 -3.29 -4.49 -30.57
CA GLY A 58 -4.21 -4.64 -31.70
C GLY A 58 -4.86 -6.01 -31.94
N ASP A 59 -4.43 -7.10 -31.29
CA ASP A 59 -5.07 -8.42 -31.46
C ASP A 59 -6.03 -8.75 -30.31
N LYS A 60 -7.34 -8.61 -30.57
CA LYS A 60 -8.40 -8.89 -29.59
C LYS A 60 -8.45 -10.36 -29.18
N ARG A 61 -8.13 -11.28 -30.09
CA ARG A 61 -8.19 -12.72 -29.81
C ARG A 61 -7.06 -13.12 -28.88
N LEU A 62 -5.85 -12.67 -29.21
CA LEU A 62 -4.67 -12.94 -28.38
C LEU A 62 -4.81 -12.33 -26.98
N LYS A 63 -5.45 -11.16 -26.84
CA LYS A 63 -5.79 -10.60 -25.52
C LYS A 63 -6.75 -11.49 -24.74
N ALA A 64 -7.78 -12.03 -25.39
CA ALA A 64 -8.74 -12.94 -24.75
C ALA A 64 -8.06 -14.25 -24.31
N ASP A 65 -7.17 -14.80 -25.14
CA ASP A 65 -6.42 -16.02 -24.82
C ASP A 65 -5.48 -15.79 -23.61
N ILE A 66 -4.75 -14.66 -23.57
CA ILE A 66 -3.91 -14.31 -22.41
C ILE A 66 -4.77 -14.05 -21.17
N GLN A 67 -5.92 -13.39 -21.31
CA GLN A 67 -6.83 -13.16 -20.18
C GLN A 67 -7.28 -14.48 -19.56
N GLY A 68 -7.69 -15.45 -20.40
CA GLY A 68 -8.07 -16.78 -19.93
C GLY A 68 -6.93 -17.47 -19.18
N LEU A 69 -5.69 -17.39 -19.68
CA LEU A 69 -4.53 -17.93 -19.01
C LEU A 69 -4.26 -17.25 -17.66
N ILE A 70 -4.39 -15.92 -17.57
CA ILE A 70 -4.25 -15.18 -16.30
C ILE A 70 -5.28 -15.66 -15.28
N ASP A 71 -6.55 -15.82 -15.69
CA ASP A 71 -7.63 -16.25 -14.80
C ASP A 71 -7.39 -17.67 -14.27
N GLU A 72 -6.93 -18.59 -15.12
CA GLU A 72 -6.55 -19.95 -14.73
C GLU A 72 -5.37 -19.95 -13.74
N LEU A 73 -4.35 -19.13 -13.99
CA LEU A 73 -3.19 -18.99 -13.12
C LEU A 73 -3.56 -18.38 -11.77
N ILE A 74 -4.45 -17.38 -11.72
CA ILE A 74 -4.99 -16.83 -10.46
C ILE A 74 -5.71 -17.93 -9.66
N ALA A 75 -6.58 -18.71 -10.32
CA ALA A 75 -7.28 -19.81 -9.68
C ALA A 75 -6.31 -20.87 -9.14
N ARG A 76 -5.26 -21.20 -9.90
CA ARG A 76 -4.20 -22.12 -9.48
C ARG A 76 -3.43 -21.58 -8.27
N LYS A 77 -3.06 -20.29 -8.28
CA LYS A 77 -2.38 -19.63 -7.16
C LYS A 77 -3.20 -19.77 -5.89
N ASN A 78 -4.48 -19.43 -5.96
CA ASN A 78 -5.38 -19.49 -4.81
C ASN A 78 -5.61 -20.91 -4.30
N ARG A 79 -5.57 -21.92 -5.18
CA ARG A 79 -5.78 -23.32 -4.80
C ARG A 79 -4.56 -23.99 -4.18
N TYR A 80 -3.35 -23.73 -4.70
CA TYR A 80 -2.15 -24.49 -4.33
C TYR A 80 -1.09 -23.65 -3.61
N PHE A 81 -1.17 -22.32 -3.71
CA PHE A 81 -0.16 -21.37 -3.21
C PHE A 81 -0.80 -20.25 -2.38
N SER A 82 -1.94 -20.51 -1.74
CA SER A 82 -2.72 -19.52 -0.97
C SER A 82 -1.89 -18.86 0.13
N GLU A 83 -1.04 -19.64 0.80
CA GLU A 83 -0.25 -19.23 1.97
C GLU A 83 0.89 -18.27 1.61
N ASN A 84 1.37 -18.31 0.36
CA ASN A 84 2.40 -17.39 -0.07
C ASN A 84 1.77 -16.05 -0.47
N LYS A 85 2.05 -15.03 0.33
CA LYS A 85 1.53 -13.67 0.15
C LYS A 85 2.57 -12.67 -0.35
N ARG A 86 3.77 -13.13 -0.71
CA ARG A 86 4.84 -12.25 -1.21
C ARG A 86 4.54 -11.81 -2.63
N MET A 87 4.67 -10.51 -2.89
CA MET A 87 4.60 -9.97 -4.25
C MET A 87 5.94 -10.21 -4.95
N ILE A 88 5.89 -10.53 -6.24
CA ILE A 88 7.09 -10.66 -7.06
C ILE A 88 7.39 -9.29 -7.67
N VAL A 89 8.62 -8.81 -7.44
CA VAL A 89 9.06 -7.48 -7.88
C VAL A 89 9.80 -7.58 -9.20
N ASP A 90 10.69 -8.57 -9.33
CA ASP A 90 11.52 -8.74 -10.53
C ASP A 90 11.99 -10.19 -10.67
N PHE A 91 12.44 -10.56 -11.88
CA PHE A 91 13.05 -11.85 -12.16
C PHE A 91 14.19 -11.76 -13.18
N GLU A 92 15.20 -12.61 -12.99
CA GLU A 92 16.27 -12.84 -13.96
C GLU A 92 16.21 -14.27 -14.48
N LEU A 93 16.35 -14.43 -15.79
CA LEU A 93 16.48 -15.74 -16.45
C LEU A 93 17.86 -15.83 -17.11
N LYS A 94 18.73 -16.70 -16.60
CA LYS A 94 20.09 -16.95 -17.12
C LYS A 94 20.15 -18.26 -17.88
N GLU A 95 20.79 -18.28 -19.05
CA GLU A 95 21.05 -19.50 -19.82
C GLU A 95 22.33 -20.16 -19.33
N LEU A 96 22.22 -21.44 -18.95
CA LEU A 96 23.32 -22.30 -18.54
C LEU A 96 23.34 -23.53 -19.45
N GLY A 97 23.87 -23.37 -20.67
CA GLY A 97 23.90 -24.45 -21.65
C GLY A 97 22.50 -24.79 -22.17
N SER A 98 22.02 -26.01 -21.90
CA SER A 98 20.67 -26.46 -22.24
C SER A 98 19.62 -26.17 -21.17
N GLU A 99 20.03 -25.62 -20.02
CA GLU A 99 19.16 -25.34 -18.89
C GLU A 99 19.05 -23.84 -18.62
N TYR A 100 17.97 -23.46 -17.93
CA TYR A 100 17.73 -22.09 -17.48
C TYR A 100 17.86 -22.02 -15.96
N HIS A 101 18.40 -20.92 -15.46
CA HIS A 101 18.39 -20.60 -14.05
C HIS A 101 17.52 -19.37 -13.79
N LEU A 102 16.50 -19.52 -12.94
CA LEU A 102 15.58 -18.46 -12.54
C LEU A 102 15.95 -17.88 -11.18
N SER A 103 16.14 -16.56 -11.13
CA SER A 103 16.23 -15.80 -9.88
C SER A 103 15.01 -14.89 -9.75
N VAL A 104 14.39 -14.85 -8.58
CA VAL A 104 13.18 -14.04 -8.32
C VAL A 104 13.40 -13.17 -7.08
N ALA A 105 13.19 -11.87 -7.24
CA ALA A 105 13.10 -10.91 -6.15
C ALA A 105 11.63 -10.75 -5.73
N SER A 106 11.37 -10.78 -4.42
CA SER A 106 10.02 -10.66 -3.86
C SER A 106 10.00 -9.80 -2.60
N SER A 107 8.82 -9.27 -2.26
CA SER A 107 8.61 -8.57 -0.99
C SER A 107 8.85 -9.49 0.22
N LEU A 108 9.20 -8.90 1.37
CA LEU A 108 9.41 -9.62 2.63
C LEU A 108 8.08 -9.94 3.36
N SER A 109 7.04 -9.15 3.11
CA SER A 109 5.69 -9.24 3.66
C SER A 109 4.64 -8.92 2.58
N PRO A 110 3.40 -9.41 2.70
CA PRO A 110 2.30 -8.93 1.86
C PRO A 110 2.04 -7.46 2.18
N GLU A 111 2.20 -6.57 1.22
CA GLU A 111 1.78 -5.17 1.43
C GLU A 111 0.25 -5.00 1.44
N PHE A 112 -0.53 -6.07 1.28
CA PHE A 112 -1.99 -5.98 1.33
C PHE A 112 -2.60 -7.18 2.02
N SER A 113 -2.73 -7.07 3.34
CA SER A 113 -3.74 -7.79 4.11
C SER A 113 -4.92 -6.83 4.29
N GLU A 114 -6.02 -7.04 3.57
CA GLU A 114 -7.28 -6.30 3.83
C GLU A 114 -7.74 -6.44 5.29
N SER A 115 -7.24 -7.46 6.02
CA SER A 115 -7.53 -7.67 7.44
C SER A 115 -6.58 -6.94 8.42
N GLU A 116 -5.58 -6.19 7.96
CA GLU A 116 -4.69 -5.40 8.85
C GLU A 116 -5.07 -3.92 8.95
N PHE A 117 -5.84 -3.36 8.01
CA PHE A 117 -6.43 -2.03 8.16
C PHE A 117 -7.77 -2.12 8.91
N ALA A 118 -7.68 -2.33 10.23
CA ALA A 118 -8.84 -2.39 11.13
C ALA A 118 -9.54 -1.03 11.34
N PHE A 119 -9.00 0.04 10.77
CA PHE A 119 -9.50 1.41 10.93
C PHE A 119 -10.60 1.77 9.92
N LYS A 120 -11.52 2.62 10.37
CA LYS A 120 -12.50 3.34 9.55
C LYS A 120 -12.41 4.84 9.80
N VAL A 121 -12.87 5.62 8.83
CA VAL A 121 -13.08 7.07 9.01
C VAL A 121 -14.02 7.29 10.20
N GLY A 122 -13.67 8.23 11.06
CA GLY A 122 -14.34 8.54 12.32
C GLY A 122 -13.82 7.78 13.54
N ASP A 123 -12.95 6.77 13.37
CA ASP A 123 -12.29 6.15 14.52
C ASP A 123 -11.36 7.15 15.22
N SER A 124 -11.34 7.10 16.55
CA SER A 124 -10.32 7.79 17.34
C SER A 124 -9.09 6.90 17.49
N VAL A 125 -7.92 7.49 17.32
CA VAL A 125 -6.64 6.80 17.43
C VAL A 125 -5.68 7.53 18.36
N ILE A 126 -4.75 6.77 18.94
CA ILE A 126 -3.62 7.27 19.72
C ILE A 126 -2.31 6.87 19.04
N VAL A 127 -1.39 7.81 18.95
CA VAL A 127 -0.05 7.59 18.42
C VAL A 127 0.78 6.79 19.43
N LYS A 128 1.45 5.73 18.97
CA LYS A 128 2.31 4.88 19.80
C LYS A 128 3.51 5.67 20.33
N GLN A 129 4.03 5.25 21.48
CA GLN A 129 5.19 5.89 22.10
C GLN A 129 6.43 5.81 21.20
N GLY A 130 7.19 6.91 21.11
CA GLY A 130 8.43 6.99 20.33
C GLY A 130 8.24 7.20 18.83
N VAL A 131 7.00 7.40 18.35
CA VAL A 131 6.73 7.86 16.99
C VAL A 131 7.07 9.34 16.90
N LEU A 132 7.81 9.70 15.85
CA LEU A 132 8.19 11.08 15.58
C LEU A 132 7.33 11.65 14.45
N ASP A 133 7.07 12.93 14.55
CA ASP A 133 6.54 13.76 13.46
C ASP A 133 7.42 13.58 12.20
N PRO A 134 6.85 13.22 11.04
CA PRO A 134 7.60 12.96 9.82
C PRO A 134 8.24 14.21 9.22
N ASP A 135 7.68 15.39 9.47
CA ASP A 135 8.12 16.67 8.93
C ASP A 135 9.13 17.34 9.88
N LEU A 136 8.83 17.35 11.19
CA LEU A 136 9.59 18.11 12.18
C LEU A 136 10.48 17.26 13.11
N GLY A 137 10.24 15.95 13.19
CA GLY A 137 10.97 15.04 14.08
C GLY A 137 10.63 15.17 15.57
N THR A 138 9.56 15.90 15.91
CA THR A 138 9.04 16.05 17.28
C THR A 138 8.44 14.73 17.78
N ASP A 139 8.64 14.37 19.05
CA ASP A 139 7.96 13.19 19.64
C ASP A 139 6.47 13.48 19.80
N ILE A 140 5.66 12.72 19.07
CA ILE A 140 4.19 12.81 19.05
C ILE A 140 3.54 11.60 19.73
N GLY A 141 4.34 10.78 20.44
CA GLY A 141 3.84 9.65 21.18
C GLY A 141 2.77 10.04 22.20
N GLY A 142 1.60 9.41 22.10
CA GLY A 142 0.44 9.68 22.96
C GLY A 142 -0.49 10.79 22.46
N TRP A 143 -0.18 11.44 21.33
CA TRP A 143 -1.12 12.34 20.67
C TRP A 143 -2.33 11.55 20.18
N GLN A 144 -3.51 12.17 20.20
CA GLN A 144 -4.75 11.53 19.80
C GLN A 144 -5.53 12.39 18.83
N GLY A 145 -6.29 11.74 17.96
CA GLY A 145 -7.13 12.41 16.98
C GLY A 145 -8.15 11.47 16.35
N ARG A 146 -8.90 12.00 15.39
CA ARG A 146 -9.91 11.28 14.61
C ARG A 146 -9.41 11.07 13.19
N ILE A 147 -9.62 9.86 12.67
CA ILE A 147 -9.30 9.55 11.28
C ILE A 147 -10.30 10.23 10.36
N VAL A 148 -9.81 11.11 9.48
CA VAL A 148 -10.62 11.78 8.45
C VAL A 148 -10.39 11.20 7.05
N THR A 149 -9.21 10.64 6.80
CA THR A 149 -8.84 10.07 5.50
C THR A 149 -8.10 8.75 5.68
N ILE A 150 -8.35 7.77 4.80
CA ILE A 150 -7.59 6.50 4.77
C ILE A 150 -7.08 6.26 3.35
N GLU A 151 -5.76 6.23 3.19
CA GLU A 151 -5.07 5.91 1.96
C GLU A 151 -4.49 4.49 2.00
N ARG A 152 -5.33 3.51 1.68
CA ARG A 152 -4.95 2.08 1.78
C ARG A 152 -3.76 1.67 0.92
N GLN A 153 -3.46 2.42 -0.15
CA GLN A 153 -2.34 2.09 -1.06
C GLN A 153 -0.98 2.48 -0.50
N SER A 154 -0.94 3.58 0.26
CA SER A 154 0.28 4.17 0.85
C SER A 154 0.44 3.80 2.33
N ASN A 155 -0.50 3.03 2.89
CA ASN A 155 -0.57 2.72 4.32
C ASN A 155 -0.71 3.97 5.22
N LEU A 156 -1.25 5.07 4.68
CA LEU A 156 -1.39 6.33 5.42
C LEU A 156 -2.82 6.54 5.91
N ILE A 157 -2.95 7.12 7.09
CA ILE A 157 -4.20 7.64 7.65
C ILE A 157 -4.03 9.13 7.92
N GLY A 158 -4.97 9.93 7.44
CA GLY A 158 -5.07 11.34 7.79
C GLY A 158 -5.84 11.47 9.10
N ILE A 159 -5.20 12.10 10.08
CA ILE A 159 -5.71 12.27 11.44
C ILE A 159 -5.85 13.76 11.70
N GLU A 160 -7.04 14.22 12.07
CA GLU A 160 -7.22 15.53 12.70
C GLU A 160 -7.07 15.39 14.21
N TRP A 161 -6.24 16.23 14.82
CA TRP A 161 -5.95 16.14 16.25
C TRP A 161 -7.15 16.51 17.12
N ASP A 162 -7.30 15.81 18.24
CA ASP A 162 -8.33 16.14 19.22
C ASP A 162 -7.99 17.44 19.98
N SER A 163 -9.00 18.09 20.55
CA SER A 163 -8.88 19.38 21.25
C SER A 163 -7.85 19.34 22.39
N ILE A 164 -7.68 18.19 23.04
CA ILE A 164 -6.67 17.99 24.10
C ILE A 164 -5.27 17.98 23.50
N THR A 165 -5.09 17.29 22.37
CA THR A 165 -3.82 17.25 21.66
C THR A 165 -3.46 18.64 21.17
N LEU A 166 -4.37 19.30 20.45
CA LEU A 166 -4.21 20.68 19.96
C LEU A 166 -3.80 21.66 21.06
N LYS A 167 -4.48 21.60 22.21
CA LYS A 167 -4.17 22.46 23.36
C LYS A 167 -2.78 22.22 23.96
N ASN A 168 -2.22 21.02 23.77
CA ASN A 168 -0.91 20.63 24.29
C ASN A 168 0.19 20.69 23.23
N ILE A 169 -0.12 20.99 21.96
CA ILE A 169 0.91 21.22 20.94
C ILE A 169 1.75 22.41 21.40
N PRO A 170 3.09 22.27 21.46
CA PRO A 170 3.96 23.40 21.81
C PRO A 170 3.78 24.54 20.82
N SER A 171 3.67 25.78 21.30
CA SER A 171 3.50 26.95 20.41
C SER A 171 4.62 27.06 19.37
N SER A 172 5.85 26.65 19.72
CA SER A 172 6.98 26.62 18.79
C SER A 172 6.78 25.68 17.59
N VAL A 173 6.02 24.60 17.77
CA VAL A 173 5.65 23.68 16.67
C VAL A 173 4.63 24.35 15.77
N ILE A 174 3.61 24.99 16.34
CA ILE A 174 2.60 25.76 15.60
C ILE A 174 3.27 26.87 14.78
N ASP A 175 4.12 27.67 15.40
CA ASP A 175 4.85 28.76 14.75
C ASP A 175 5.70 28.23 13.58
N GLN A 176 6.35 27.07 13.75
CA GLN A 176 7.14 26.45 12.70
C GLN A 176 6.26 25.95 11.54
N CYS A 177 5.14 25.31 11.84
CA CYS A 177 4.18 24.88 10.82
C CYS A 177 3.67 26.07 9.98
N GLU A 178 3.33 27.19 10.61
CA GLU A 178 2.92 28.41 9.90
C GLU A 178 4.01 28.95 8.97
N VAL A 179 5.26 28.98 9.44
CA VAL A 179 6.42 29.42 8.63
C VAL A 179 6.66 28.48 7.44
N GLU A 180 6.48 27.17 7.63
CA GLU A 180 6.70 26.14 6.63
C GLU A 180 5.46 25.85 5.75
N ASN A 181 4.34 26.56 6.00
CA ASN A 181 3.06 26.35 5.33
C ASN A 181 2.57 24.88 5.45
N LEU A 182 2.73 24.33 6.65
CA LEU A 182 2.25 23.01 7.07
C LEU A 182 0.99 23.17 7.93
N ASP A 183 0.11 22.17 7.86
CA ASP A 183 -1.08 22.10 8.70
C ASP A 183 -0.72 21.50 10.06
N TRP A 184 -0.80 22.28 11.14
CA TRP A 184 -0.54 21.80 12.49
C TRP A 184 -1.73 21.04 13.10
N ALA A 185 -2.94 21.15 12.53
CA ALA A 185 -4.16 20.53 13.04
C ALA A 185 -4.39 19.12 12.47
N GLN A 186 -3.77 18.78 11.34
CA GLN A 186 -3.91 17.49 10.67
C GLN A 186 -2.55 16.88 10.33
N MET A 187 -2.41 15.56 10.48
CA MET A 187 -1.19 14.83 10.10
C MET A 187 -1.52 13.51 9.40
N TYR A 188 -0.64 13.08 8.48
CA TYR A 188 -0.70 11.76 7.87
C TYR A 188 0.34 10.82 8.49
N LEU A 189 -0.12 9.73 9.11
CA LEU A 189 0.74 8.73 9.74
C LEU A 189 0.52 7.34 9.16
N SER A 190 1.51 6.45 9.33
CA SER A 190 1.35 5.04 9.01
C SER A 190 0.29 4.42 9.91
N SER A 191 -0.55 3.53 9.37
CA SER A 191 -1.53 2.78 10.20
C SER A 191 -0.87 1.94 11.29
N THR A 192 0.42 1.60 11.13
CA THR A 192 1.21 0.85 12.11
C THR A 192 1.64 1.68 13.31
N ASP A 193 1.58 3.00 13.22
CA ASP A 193 2.12 3.92 14.22
C ASP A 193 1.06 4.35 15.24
N VAL A 194 -0.18 3.87 15.07
CA VAL A 194 -1.30 4.21 15.92
C VAL A 194 -2.04 2.98 16.44
N GLU A 195 -2.88 3.18 17.44
CA GLU A 195 -3.82 2.20 17.98
C GLU A 195 -5.21 2.82 18.15
N LEU A 196 -6.26 2.01 18.08
CA LEU A 196 -7.62 2.47 18.39
C LEU A 196 -7.72 2.94 19.84
N THR A 197 -8.46 4.02 20.05
CA THR A 197 -8.73 4.56 21.39
C THR A 197 -10.16 5.09 21.47
N GLN A 198 -10.57 5.49 22.67
CA GLN A 198 -11.85 6.17 22.85
C GLN A 198 -11.70 7.67 22.56
N PRO A 199 -12.69 8.30 21.91
CA PRO A 199 -12.73 9.76 21.78
C PRO A 199 -12.73 10.41 23.16
N ARG A 200 -12.09 11.58 23.28
CA ARG A 200 -11.96 12.33 24.54
C ARG A 200 -12.70 13.68 24.53
N ASP A 201 -13.28 14.04 23.39
CA ASP A 201 -13.89 15.33 23.08
C ASP A 201 -14.85 15.22 21.87
N THR A 202 -15.46 16.34 21.48
CA THR A 202 -16.30 16.45 20.28
C THR A 202 -15.67 17.32 19.18
N GLU A 203 -16.28 17.34 17.99
CA GLU A 203 -15.85 18.22 16.89
C GLU A 203 -16.04 19.71 17.25
N GLU A 204 -17.05 20.04 18.05
CA GLU A 204 -17.24 21.41 18.55
C GLU A 204 -16.10 21.85 19.50
N ASP A 205 -15.61 20.94 20.35
CA ASP A 205 -14.46 21.22 21.22
C ASP A 205 -13.20 21.49 20.37
N VAL A 206 -12.99 20.71 19.30
CA VAL A 206 -11.87 20.89 18.36
C VAL A 206 -11.95 22.26 17.70
N ALA A 207 -13.12 22.61 17.12
CA ALA A 207 -13.32 23.88 16.45
C ALA A 207 -13.04 25.09 17.37
N ALA A 208 -13.49 25.02 18.63
CA ALA A 208 -13.25 26.08 19.60
C ALA A 208 -11.76 26.26 19.95
N ILE A 209 -10.99 25.17 20.02
CA ILE A 209 -9.55 25.24 20.27
C ILE A 209 -8.79 25.75 19.05
N ILE A 210 -9.19 25.35 17.83
CA ILE A 210 -8.59 25.87 16.59
C ILE A 210 -8.78 27.39 16.50
N GLU A 211 -10.00 27.89 16.68
CA GLU A 211 -10.29 29.33 16.64
C GLU A 211 -9.47 30.09 17.70
N GLN A 212 -9.31 29.50 18.89
CA GLN A 212 -8.47 30.09 19.95
C GLN A 212 -6.99 30.16 19.54
N ILE A 213 -6.44 29.11 18.93
CA ILE A 213 -5.05 29.08 18.47
C ILE A 213 -4.84 30.09 17.35
N GLU A 214 -5.70 30.10 16.32
CA GLU A 214 -5.64 31.05 15.22
C GLU A 214 -5.72 32.51 15.70
N SER A 215 -6.61 32.81 16.65
CA SER A 215 -6.70 34.15 17.24
C SER A 215 -5.41 34.56 17.97
N ASN A 216 -4.68 33.62 18.59
CA ASN A 216 -3.42 33.91 19.26
C ASN A 216 -2.30 34.19 18.25
N ILE A 217 -2.26 33.46 17.14
CA ILE A 217 -1.29 33.66 16.05
C ILE A 217 -1.49 35.06 15.45
N VAL A 218 -2.72 35.43 15.10
CA VAL A 218 -3.03 36.75 14.52
C VAL A 218 -2.72 37.90 15.50
N GLY A 219 -2.90 37.68 16.80
CA GLY A 219 -2.59 38.68 17.83
C GLY A 219 -1.09 38.87 18.12
N ALA A 220 -0.23 37.98 17.65
CA ALA A 220 1.22 38.01 17.87
C ALA A 220 2.02 38.68 16.73
N ILE A 221 1.36 38.99 15.61
CA ILE A 221 1.92 39.69 14.42
C ILE A 221 1.70 41.20 14.55
#